data_AF-A0A534WY53-F1
#
_entry.id   AF-A0A534WY53-F1
#
_cell.length_a   1.000
_cell.length_b   1.000
_cell.length_c   1.000
_cell.angle_alpha   90.00
_cell.angle_beta   90.00
_cell.angle_gamma   90.00
#
_symmetry.space_group_name_H-M   'P 1'
#
loop_
_entity.id
_entity.type
_entity.pdbx_description
1 polymer ?
#
loop_
_entity_poly.entity_id
_entity_poly.type
_entity_poly.pdbx_seq_one_letter_code
_entity_poly.pdbx_strand_id
1 'polypeptide(L)'
;RYGLEKIKTIGDAYLVVAGAPEPRQDHAAATLDMALAMHATVGSAEMSAGVPIRLRMGVASGPAVAGVIGHRKFSYDIWGDAVNLASRMESTGGPGSIQLAESTWRLCRDRYSFTPRDVEVKGIGAMRTYLLDPSSVSPRDDPD
;
A
#
# COMPACT_ATOMS: atom_id res chain seq x y z
N ARG A 1 -6.31 -11.84 -8.55
CA ARG A 1 -6.76 -10.67 -9.34
C ARG A 1 -5.63 -9.72 -9.70
N TYR A 2 -4.75 -9.32 -8.77
CA TYR A 2 -3.69 -8.35 -9.08
C TYR A 2 -2.26 -8.92 -9.07
N GLY A 3 -2.05 -10.19 -8.72
CA GLY A 3 -0.70 -10.78 -8.60
C GLY A 3 0.11 -10.19 -7.45
N LEU A 4 -0.56 -9.89 -6.34
CA LEU A 4 0.07 -9.51 -5.07
C LEU A 4 -0.06 -10.66 -4.07
N GLU A 5 0.92 -10.76 -3.17
CA GLU A 5 0.95 -11.77 -2.13
C GLU A 5 0.54 -11.17 -0.77
N LYS A 6 -0.39 -11.85 -0.09
CA LYS A 6 -0.74 -11.56 1.30
C LYS A 6 0.32 -12.17 2.21
N ILE A 7 1.00 -11.34 3.00
CA ILE A 7 2.03 -11.82 3.93
C ILE A 7 1.44 -12.15 5.30
N LYS A 8 0.79 -11.18 5.95
CA LYS A 8 0.24 -11.35 7.30
C LYS A 8 -0.86 -10.37 7.65
N THR A 9 -1.62 -10.74 8.68
CA THR A 9 -2.53 -9.86 9.43
C THR A 9 -1.90 -9.53 10.78
N ILE A 10 -1.78 -8.25 11.14
CA ILE A 10 -1.30 -7.80 12.45
C ILE A 10 -2.41 -6.99 13.09
N GLY A 11 -3.22 -7.62 13.93
CA GLY A 11 -4.43 -6.97 14.46
C GLY A 11 -5.40 -6.61 13.34
N ASP A 12 -5.65 -5.31 13.15
CA ASP A 12 -6.46 -4.73 12.08
C ASP A 12 -5.65 -4.40 10.80
N ALA A 13 -4.33 -4.53 10.84
CA ALA A 13 -3.47 -4.24 9.70
C ALA A 13 -3.30 -5.45 8.76
N TYR A 14 -3.27 -5.17 7.46
CA TYR A 14 -3.10 -6.15 6.38
C TYR A 14 -1.86 -5.81 5.54
N LEU A 15 -0.88 -6.72 5.51
CA LEU A 15 0.37 -6.52 4.75
C LEU A 15 0.34 -7.28 3.43
N VAL A 16 0.64 -6.56 2.34
CA VAL A 16 0.64 -7.06 0.97
C VAL A 16 1.92 -6.64 0.27
N VAL A 17 2.43 -7.52 -0.60
CA VAL A 17 3.63 -7.27 -1.38
C VAL A 17 3.37 -7.55 -2.86
N ALA A 18 3.96 -6.72 -3.72
CA ALA A 18 4.08 -6.96 -5.15
C ALA A 18 5.56 -7.07 -5.51
N GLY A 19 5.94 -8.07 -6.31
CA GLY A 19 7.35 -8.28 -6.71
C GLY A 19 8.13 -9.23 -5.81
N ALA A 20 7.45 -9.94 -4.89
CA ALA A 20 7.96 -11.09 -4.18
C ALA A 20 6.85 -12.15 -4.06
N PRO A 21 7.21 -13.46 -4.08
CA PRO A 21 8.54 -14.00 -4.38
C PRO A 21 8.89 -13.85 -5.86
N GLU A 22 7.91 -13.77 -6.76
CA GLU A 22 8.14 -13.50 -8.18
C GLU A 22 8.35 -12.00 -8.46
N PRO A 23 9.50 -11.60 -9.02
CA PRO A 23 9.74 -10.24 -9.45
C PRO A 23 8.75 -9.81 -10.53
N ARG A 24 8.32 -8.55 -10.47
CA ARG A 24 7.49 -7.94 -11.53
C ARG A 24 7.86 -6.48 -11.70
N GLN A 25 7.88 -6.01 -12.95
CA GLN A 25 8.30 -4.64 -13.27
C GLN A 25 7.24 -3.59 -12.91
N ASP A 26 5.97 -3.98 -12.90
CA ASP A 26 4.83 -3.11 -12.63
C ASP A 26 4.35 -3.20 -11.17
N HIS A 27 5.22 -3.63 -10.24
CA HIS A 27 4.85 -3.89 -8.84
C HIS A 27 4.14 -2.70 -8.18
N ALA A 28 4.64 -1.48 -8.42
CA ALA A 28 4.06 -0.26 -7.88
C ALA A 28 2.65 -0.03 -8.43
N ALA A 29 2.46 -0.10 -9.75
CA ALA A 29 1.16 0.09 -10.39
C ALA A 29 0.14 -0.96 -9.93
N ALA A 30 0.52 -2.24 -9.92
CA ALA A 30 -0.33 -3.31 -9.41
C ALA A 30 -0.77 -3.11 -7.95
N THR A 31 0.12 -2.56 -7.12
CA THR A 31 -0.19 -2.21 -5.73
C THR A 31 -1.19 -1.08 -5.63
N LEU A 32 -1.06 -0.04 -6.47
CA LEU A 32 -2.02 1.07 -6.49
C LEU A 32 -3.38 0.63 -7.05
N ASP A 33 -3.40 -0.20 -8.09
CA ASP A 33 -4.64 -0.79 -8.64
C ASP A 33 -5.40 -1.57 -7.56
N MET A 34 -4.68 -2.39 -6.78
CA MET A 34 -5.27 -3.10 -5.66
C MET A 34 -5.77 -2.15 -4.56
N ALA A 35 -5.00 -1.12 -4.21
CA ALA A 35 -5.38 -0.14 -3.19
C ALA A 35 -6.67 0.62 -3.59
N LEU A 36 -6.78 1.04 -4.85
CA LEU A 36 -7.98 1.67 -5.40
C LEU A 36 -9.19 0.73 -5.35
N ALA A 37 -9.01 -0.53 -5.75
CA ALA A 37 -10.08 -1.53 -5.68
C ALA A 37 -10.55 -1.81 -4.24
N MET A 38 -9.60 -1.86 -3.29
CA MET A 38 -9.93 -1.99 -1.86
C MET A 38 -10.66 -0.76 -1.34
N HIS A 39 -10.21 0.44 -1.71
CA HIS A 39 -10.89 1.69 -1.36
C HIS A 39 -12.33 1.71 -1.87
N ALA A 40 -12.56 1.37 -3.14
CA ALA A 40 -13.89 1.32 -3.74
C ALA A 40 -14.80 0.27 -3.07
N THR A 41 -14.26 -0.92 -2.81
CA THR A 41 -15.01 -2.01 -2.16
C THR A 41 -15.43 -1.60 -0.75
N VAL A 42 -14.50 -1.04 0.03
CA VAL A 42 -14.78 -0.67 1.42
C VAL A 42 -15.61 0.60 1.54
N GLY A 43 -15.54 1.52 0.58
CA GLY A 43 -16.43 2.69 0.53
C GLY A 43 -17.92 2.32 0.50
N SER A 44 -18.25 1.11 0.01
CA SER A 44 -19.61 0.55 0.02
C SER A 44 -19.93 -0.36 1.21
N ALA A 45 -18.97 -0.58 2.11
CA ALA A 45 -19.10 -1.52 3.23
C ALA A 45 -19.37 -0.79 4.55
N GLU A 46 -20.36 -1.28 5.29
CA GLU A 46 -20.68 -0.83 6.64
C GLU A 46 -20.48 -1.98 7.64
N MET A 47 -20.04 -1.66 8.85
CA MET A 47 -20.10 -2.62 9.95
C MET A 47 -21.55 -2.82 10.41
N SER A 48 -21.81 -3.94 11.10
CA SER A 48 -23.04 -4.12 11.87
C SER A 48 -23.25 -2.91 12.78
N ALA A 49 -24.34 -2.17 12.55
CA ALA A 49 -24.71 -0.85 13.13
C ALA A 49 -24.49 0.41 12.24
N GLY A 50 -24.20 0.27 10.94
CA GLY A 50 -24.21 1.40 9.99
C GLY A 50 -23.00 2.34 10.13
N VAL A 51 -21.92 1.85 10.75
CA VAL A 51 -20.68 2.61 10.87
C VAL A 51 -19.86 2.43 9.59
N PRO A 52 -19.52 3.51 8.86
CA PRO A 52 -18.76 3.40 7.63
C PRO A 52 -17.34 2.93 7.93
N ILE A 53 -16.88 1.92 7.20
CA ILE A 53 -15.51 1.43 7.30
C ILE A 53 -14.60 2.36 6.50
N ARG A 54 -13.51 2.84 7.12
CA ARG A 54 -12.51 3.66 6.44
C ARG A 54 -11.13 3.04 6.57
N LEU A 55 -10.60 2.52 5.46
CA LEU A 55 -9.24 2.01 5.41
C LEU A 55 -8.23 3.16 5.36
N ARG A 56 -7.14 3.01 6.08
CA ARG A 56 -5.91 3.76 5.83
C ARG A 56 -4.95 2.82 5.12
N MET A 57 -4.32 3.30 4.06
CA MET A 57 -3.38 2.50 3.27
C MET A 57 -2.08 3.28 3.10
N GLY A 58 -0.97 2.62 3.39
CA GLY A 58 0.37 3.15 3.23
C GLY A 58 1.17 2.32 2.24
N VAL A 59 1.82 2.97 1.26
CA VAL A 59 2.54 2.27 0.19
C VAL A 59 3.96 2.83 0.05
N ALA A 60 4.95 1.94 0.03
CA ALA A 60 6.34 2.28 -0.25
C ALA A 60 6.99 1.21 -1.14
N SER A 61 7.92 1.65 -1.98
CA SER A 61 8.71 0.79 -2.86
C SER A 61 10.16 0.84 -2.44
N GLY A 62 10.85 -0.29 -2.49
CA GLY A 62 12.26 -0.38 -2.12
C GLY A 62 12.69 -1.83 -1.85
N PRO A 63 13.97 -2.03 -1.51
CA PRO A 63 14.49 -3.35 -1.17
C PRO A 63 13.80 -3.92 0.06
N ALA A 64 13.54 -5.22 0.02
CA ALA A 64 13.01 -5.99 1.13
C ALA A 64 13.62 -7.39 1.12
N VAL A 65 13.70 -7.99 2.31
CA VAL A 65 14.12 -9.38 2.50
C VAL A 65 12.89 -10.17 2.85
N ALA A 66 12.64 -11.23 2.07
CA ALA A 66 11.61 -12.20 2.39
C ALA A 66 12.26 -13.52 2.79
N GLY A 67 11.70 -14.18 3.79
CA GLY A 67 12.26 -15.43 4.29
C GLY A 67 11.32 -16.14 5.24
N VAL A 68 11.69 -17.38 5.58
CA VAL A 68 10.96 -18.17 6.55
C VAL A 68 11.59 -17.99 7.93
N ILE A 69 10.82 -17.50 8.89
CA ILE A 69 11.25 -17.36 10.29
C ILE A 69 10.63 -18.48 11.14
N GLY A 70 11.44 -19.02 12.06
CA GLY A 70 11.00 -19.89 13.14
C GLY A 70 11.58 -21.31 13.10
N HIS A 71 11.93 -21.85 14.28
CA HIS A 71 12.45 -23.22 14.41
C HIS A 71 11.35 -24.27 14.72
N ARG A 72 10.15 -23.84 15.11
CA ARG A 72 9.02 -24.73 15.47
C ARG A 72 7.71 -24.42 14.72
N LYS A 73 7.51 -23.17 14.29
CA LYS A 73 6.43 -22.75 13.40
C LYS A 73 7.04 -21.87 12.32
N PHE A 74 7.15 -22.39 11.12
CA PHE A 74 7.64 -21.65 9.97
C PHE A 74 6.60 -20.62 9.55
N SER A 75 6.98 -19.36 9.46
CA SER A 75 6.16 -18.29 8.89
C SER A 75 6.97 -17.57 7.81
N TYR A 76 6.43 -17.49 6.60
CA TYR A 76 6.97 -16.60 5.57
C TYR A 76 6.64 -15.17 5.96
N ASP A 77 7.64 -14.32 6.07
CA ASP A 77 7.46 -12.92 6.41
C ASP A 77 8.40 -12.07 5.54
N ILE A 78 8.11 -10.77 5.49
CA ILE A 78 8.90 -9.79 4.75
C ILE A 78 9.29 -8.65 5.67
N TRP A 79 10.55 -8.23 5.58
CA TRP A 79 11.09 -7.15 6.39
C TRP A 79 12.07 -6.29 5.59
N GLY A 80 12.20 -5.04 5.99
CA GLY A 80 13.07 -4.08 5.33
C GLY A 80 12.56 -2.66 5.43
N ASP A 81 13.37 -1.72 4.95
CA ASP A 81 13.07 -0.30 5.04
C ASP A 81 11.80 0.07 4.27
N ALA A 82 11.52 -0.60 3.15
CA ALA A 82 10.27 -0.42 2.41
C ALA A 82 9.04 -0.79 3.25
N VAL A 83 9.11 -1.88 4.01
CA VAL A 83 8.00 -2.33 4.88
C VAL A 83 7.78 -1.34 6.02
N ASN A 84 8.88 -0.90 6.65
CA ASN A 84 8.83 0.11 7.71
C ASN A 84 8.25 1.43 7.20
N LEU A 85 8.71 1.89 6.04
CA LEU A 85 8.25 3.13 5.41
C LEU A 85 6.78 3.05 5.00
N ALA A 86 6.32 1.92 4.44
CA ALA A 86 4.90 1.70 4.13
C ALA A 86 4.04 1.78 5.40
N SER A 87 4.49 1.17 6.50
CA SER A 87 3.81 1.30 7.79
C SER A 87 3.76 2.76 8.28
N ARG A 88 4.83 3.56 8.07
CA ARG A 88 4.79 4.99 8.37
C ARG A 88 3.77 5.73 7.52
N MET A 89 3.65 5.40 6.23
CA MET A 89 2.66 6.00 5.34
C MET A 89 1.24 5.71 5.77
N GLU A 90 0.94 4.49 6.23
CA GLU A 90 -0.37 4.16 6.78
C GLU A 90 -0.64 4.96 8.05
N SER A 91 0.30 4.96 9.00
CA SER A 91 0.11 5.59 10.31
C SER A 91 -0.03 7.13 10.26
N THR A 92 0.54 7.77 9.24
CA THR A 92 0.46 9.22 9.02
C THR A 92 -0.62 9.63 8.01
N GLY A 93 -1.27 8.63 7.39
CA GLY A 93 -2.41 8.80 6.50
C GLY A 93 -3.68 9.17 7.27
N GLY A 94 -4.52 10.00 6.65
CA GLY A 94 -5.87 10.26 7.15
C GLY A 94 -6.81 9.07 6.91
N PRO A 95 -7.95 8.95 7.63
CA PRO A 95 -8.95 7.92 7.35
C PRO A 95 -9.42 7.95 5.89
N GLY A 96 -9.47 6.80 5.23
CA GLY A 96 -9.86 6.69 3.81
C GLY A 96 -8.72 7.04 2.83
N SER A 97 -7.55 7.42 3.31
CA SER A 97 -6.46 7.83 2.41
C SER A 97 -5.58 6.66 1.96
N ILE A 98 -5.05 6.80 0.74
CA ILE A 98 -3.95 5.99 0.21
C ILE A 98 -2.73 6.92 0.15
N GLN A 99 -1.81 6.77 1.10
CA GLN A 99 -0.61 7.59 1.19
C GLN A 99 0.62 6.83 0.71
N LEU A 100 1.42 7.49 -0.13
CA LEU A 100 2.59 6.94 -0.78
C LEU A 100 3.85 7.66 -0.30
N ALA A 101 4.92 6.88 -0.12
CA ALA A 101 6.26 7.41 -0.10
C ALA A 101 6.69 7.89 -1.50
N GLU A 102 7.64 8.81 -1.56
CA GLU A 102 8.21 9.30 -2.82
C GLU A 102 8.71 8.17 -3.72
N SER A 103 9.26 7.09 -3.13
CA SER A 103 9.77 5.95 -3.88
C SER A 103 8.71 5.26 -4.74
N THR A 104 7.48 5.13 -4.26
CA THR A 104 6.36 4.58 -5.06
C THR A 104 5.83 5.62 -6.02
N TRP A 105 5.69 6.88 -5.58
CA TRP A 105 5.20 7.96 -6.45
C TRP A 105 6.06 8.09 -7.71
N ARG A 106 7.40 8.08 -7.60
CA ARG A 106 8.30 8.18 -8.75
C ARG A 106 8.06 7.11 -9.83
N LEU A 107 7.61 5.92 -9.43
CA LEU A 107 7.35 4.79 -10.34
C LEU A 107 6.00 4.90 -11.06
N CYS A 108 5.07 5.69 -10.52
CA CYS A 108 3.68 5.74 -10.96
C CYS A 108 3.16 7.16 -11.25
N ARG A 109 3.99 8.21 -11.11
CA ARG A 109 3.59 9.62 -11.19
C ARG A 109 2.91 10.01 -12.52
N ASP A 110 3.25 9.30 -13.59
CA ASP A 110 2.73 9.56 -14.94
C ASP A 110 1.46 8.74 -15.24
N ARG A 111 1.00 7.91 -14.30
CA ARG A 111 -0.12 6.97 -14.48
C ARG A 111 -1.36 7.29 -13.64
N TYR A 112 -1.19 8.03 -12.54
CA TYR A 112 -2.28 8.34 -11.62
C TYR A 112 -2.17 9.78 -11.13
N SER A 113 -3.25 10.28 -10.52
CA SER A 113 -3.29 11.62 -9.97
C SER A 113 -2.89 11.60 -8.50
N PHE A 114 -2.03 12.55 -8.11
CA PHE A 114 -1.51 12.64 -6.75
C PHE A 114 -1.54 14.07 -6.22
N THR A 115 -1.82 14.19 -4.92
CA THR A 115 -1.67 15.45 -4.18
C THR A 115 -0.45 15.35 -3.26
N PRO A 116 0.58 16.20 -3.43
CA PRO A 116 1.74 16.21 -2.55
C PRO A 116 1.36 16.71 -1.15
N ARG A 117 2.03 16.16 -0.13
CA ARG A 117 1.83 16.51 1.29
C ARG A 117 3.16 16.43 2.02
N ASP A 118 3.45 17.36 2.91
CA ASP A 118 4.58 17.25 3.83
C ASP A 118 4.09 16.71 5.18
N VAL A 119 4.75 15.67 5.69
CA VAL A 119 4.40 15.03 6.96
C VAL A 119 5.64 14.79 7.81
N GLU A 120 5.49 14.93 9.12
CA GLU A 120 6.49 14.52 10.09
C GLU A 120 6.42 13.00 10.29
N VAL A 121 7.51 12.30 9.99
CA VAL A 121 7.61 10.85 10.16
C VAL A 121 8.59 10.52 11.27
N LYS A 122 8.08 9.81 12.29
CA LYS A 122 8.89 9.39 13.44
C LYS A 122 10.15 8.63 12.98
N GLY A 123 11.31 9.13 13.38
CA GLY A 123 12.62 8.54 13.08
C GLY A 123 13.21 8.93 11.71
N ILE A 124 12.49 9.72 10.90
CA ILE A 124 12.96 10.25 9.62
C ILE A 124 12.96 11.80 9.65
N GLY A 125 11.92 12.41 10.22
CA GLY A 125 11.67 13.86 10.21
C GLY A 125 10.66 14.26 9.14
N ALA A 126 10.70 15.54 8.74
CA ALA A 126 9.87 16.08 7.66
C ALA A 126 10.14 15.34 6.34
N MET A 127 9.09 14.83 5.72
CA MET A 127 9.17 14.10 4.46
C MET A 127 8.02 14.48 3.53
N ARG A 128 8.36 14.64 2.25
CA ARG A 128 7.39 14.76 1.15
C ARG A 128 6.75 13.41 0.88
N THR A 129 5.43 13.36 0.93
CA THR A 129 4.59 12.20 0.62
C THR A 129 3.50 12.59 -0.36
N TYR A 130 2.75 11.60 -0.83
CA TYR A 130 1.77 11.79 -1.90
C TYR A 130 0.48 11.05 -1.55
N LEU A 131 -0.66 11.72 -1.68
CA LEU A 131 -1.96 11.10 -1.58
C LEU A 131 -2.42 10.71 -2.99
N LEU A 132 -2.73 9.44 -3.20
CA LEU A 132 -3.34 8.98 -4.44
C LEU A 132 -4.81 9.41 -4.46
N ASP A 133 -5.23 10.03 -5.57
CA ASP A 133 -6.64 10.34 -5.81
C ASP A 133 -7.43 9.04 -6.02
N PRO A 134 -8.44 8.74 -5.19
CA PRO A 134 -9.26 7.53 -5.31
C PRO A 134 -10.04 7.42 -6.62
N SER A 135 -10.23 8.53 -7.35
CA SER A 135 -10.85 8.55 -8.68
C SER A 135 -9.85 8.29 -9.81
N SER A 136 -8.57 8.11 -9.51
CA SER A 136 -7.56 7.76 -10.50
C SER A 136 -7.94 6.43 -11.16
N VAL A 137 -8.10 6.45 -12.48
CA VAL A 137 -8.32 5.26 -13.27
C VAL A 137 -6.95 4.72 -13.67
N SER A 138 -6.70 3.44 -13.41
CA SER A 138 -5.52 2.79 -13.96
C SER A 138 -5.63 2.81 -15.47
N PRO A 139 -4.59 3.22 -16.23
CA PRO A 139 -4.59 3.13 -17.70
C PRO A 139 -4.76 1.70 -18.25
N ARG A 140 -4.93 0.70 -17.38
CA ARG A 140 -5.17 -0.70 -17.71
C ARG A 140 -6.61 -1.02 -18.10
N ASP A 141 -7.56 -0.13 -17.81
CA ASP A 141 -8.96 -0.23 -18.26
C ASP A 141 -9.12 0.87 -19.34
N ASP A 142 -9.02 0.64 -20.67
CA ASP A 142 -9.80 -0.22 -21.59
C ASP A 142 -9.22 -0.08 -23.04
N PRO A 143 -9.57 -0.88 -24.09
CA PRO A 143 -10.27 -2.18 -24.12
C PRO A 143 -9.59 -3.28 -24.99
N ASP A 144 -9.77 -4.55 -24.59
CA ASP A 144 -10.29 -5.69 -25.40
C ASP A 144 -10.31 -6.98 -24.56
#